data_AF-A0AAD9R520-F1
#
_entry.id   AF-A0AAD9R520-F1
#
_cell.length_a   1.000
_cell.length_b   1.000
_cell.length_c   1.000
_cell.angle_alpha   90.00
_cell.angle_beta   90.00
_cell.angle_gamma   90.00
#
_symmetry.space_group_name_H-M   'P 1'
#
loop_
_entity.id
_entity.type
_entity.pdbx_description
1 polymer ?
#
loop_
_entity_poly.entity_id
_entity_poly.type
_entity_poly.pdbx_seq_one_letter_code
_entity_poly.pdbx_strand_id
1 'polypeptide(L)'
;MAKSEELSENGKLLFSYLNKGNDQEVLKLLNLPDVRVNCLDEHGMTPLMCAAYKGKAEMCELLIAQGADVNSNYHEHQYTSLMFSCLSGSVDATRVLLEAGARDLEYFTKPRGLEKEPRLSAALVPVLHKFAVSQKLSPIKIVMNLQDNMVLVENSKSLVNVLELLAEANVKGKEMNEVLAMKMHYLAFILKKCARWHNSLEGKGGIEGLTKGRSSDGFFINEEDLVRQAIKEFDYHECTIFKQLVQTIAPVEKGQDPTALSVLTQTVGYCSVRCQKLHWSTHKKFCKQLAKEYEKELALKLKEEKLTETINAKDQDTNQINGEQEEASGCSENDKTE
;
A
#
# COMPACT_ATOMS: atom_id res chain seq x y z
N MET A 1 1.28 -0.38 -21.55
CA MET A 1 1.42 -1.81 -21.82
C MET A 1 2.73 -2.27 -21.18
N ALA A 2 2.67 -2.79 -19.95
CA ALA A 2 3.86 -3.32 -19.30
C ALA A 2 4.23 -4.63 -20.02
N LYS A 3 5.41 -4.66 -20.64
CA LYS A 3 5.97 -5.90 -21.23
C LYS A 3 6.01 -6.96 -20.14
N SER A 4 5.54 -8.17 -20.44
CA SER A 4 5.74 -9.35 -19.61
C SER A 4 7.24 -9.53 -19.36
N GLU A 5 7.71 -9.21 -18.15
CA GLU A 5 8.98 -9.75 -17.68
C GLU A 5 8.86 -11.27 -17.81
N GLU A 6 9.80 -11.92 -18.50
CA GLU A 6 9.80 -13.38 -18.64
C GLU A 6 9.68 -14.01 -17.25
N LEU A 7 8.64 -14.83 -17.06
CA LEU A 7 8.46 -15.53 -15.79
C LEU A 7 9.68 -16.41 -15.53
N SER A 8 10.24 -16.26 -14.32
CA SER A 8 11.23 -17.19 -13.80
C SER A 8 10.69 -18.63 -13.89
N GLU A 9 11.58 -19.61 -14.01
CA GLU A 9 11.18 -21.02 -14.06
C GLU A 9 10.31 -21.41 -12.84
N ASN A 10 10.62 -20.84 -11.67
CA ASN A 10 9.84 -21.01 -10.45
C ASN A 10 8.46 -20.34 -10.52
N GLY A 11 8.33 -19.20 -11.22
CA GLY A 11 7.04 -18.58 -11.53
C GLY A 11 6.15 -19.49 -12.39
N LYS A 12 6.70 -20.13 -13.43
CA LYS A 12 5.96 -21.12 -14.24
C LYS A 12 5.56 -22.34 -13.41
N LEU A 13 6.46 -22.78 -12.52
CA LEU A 13 6.21 -23.90 -11.63
C LEU A 13 5.11 -23.59 -10.60
N LEU A 14 5.01 -22.34 -10.13
CA LEU A 14 3.93 -21.87 -9.25
C LEU A 14 2.56 -22.08 -9.90
N PHE A 15 2.37 -21.64 -11.15
CA PHE A 15 1.11 -21.84 -11.89
C PHE A 15 0.81 -23.33 -12.12
N SER A 16 1.83 -24.15 -12.36
CA SER A 16 1.68 -25.61 -12.46
C SER A 16 1.16 -26.24 -11.17
N TYR A 17 1.69 -25.84 -10.00
CA TYR A 17 1.23 -26.37 -8.71
C TYR A 17 -0.13 -25.82 -8.28
N LEU A 18 -0.44 -24.55 -8.58
CA LEU A 18 -1.79 -24.02 -8.46
C LEU A 18 -2.78 -24.80 -9.32
N ASN A 19 -2.33 -25.24 -10.51
CA ASN A 19 -3.13 -26.07 -11.39
C ASN A 19 -3.39 -27.47 -10.86
N LYS A 20 -2.38 -28.10 -10.28
CA LYS A 20 -2.48 -29.43 -9.66
C LYS A 20 -3.13 -29.41 -8.26
N GLY A 21 -3.26 -28.23 -7.66
CA GLY A 21 -3.87 -28.04 -6.34
C GLY A 21 -2.98 -28.44 -5.17
N ASN A 22 -1.66 -28.34 -5.31
CA ASN A 22 -0.70 -28.69 -4.26
C ASN A 22 -0.34 -27.46 -3.41
N ASP A 23 -1.13 -27.23 -2.36
CA ASP A 23 -1.09 -25.98 -1.60
C ASP A 23 0.21 -25.82 -0.77
N GLN A 24 0.84 -26.93 -0.38
CA GLN A 24 2.13 -26.93 0.34
C GLN A 24 3.29 -26.47 -0.54
N GLU A 25 3.35 -26.95 -1.78
CA GLU A 25 4.41 -26.58 -2.72
C GLU A 25 4.27 -25.14 -3.21
N VAL A 26 3.03 -24.66 -3.36
CA VAL A 26 2.74 -23.24 -3.65
C VAL A 26 3.33 -22.34 -2.56
N LEU A 27 3.15 -22.68 -1.28
CA LEU A 27 3.72 -21.90 -0.17
C LEU A 27 5.25 -21.91 -0.14
N LYS A 28 5.87 -23.06 -0.43
CA LYS A 28 7.35 -23.13 -0.52
C LYS A 28 7.88 -22.23 -1.61
N LEU A 29 7.26 -22.23 -2.78
CA LEU A 29 7.67 -21.38 -3.91
C LEU A 29 7.44 -19.90 -3.62
N LEU A 30 6.32 -19.52 -3.00
CA LEU A 30 6.06 -18.12 -2.65
C LEU A 30 7.05 -17.52 -1.64
N ASN A 31 7.76 -18.37 -0.88
CA ASN A 31 8.81 -17.93 0.04
C ASN A 31 10.18 -17.76 -0.63
N LEU A 32 10.32 -18.13 -1.90
CA LEU A 32 11.57 -17.94 -2.63
C LEU A 32 11.69 -16.49 -3.11
N PRO A 33 12.90 -15.89 -3.06
CA PRO A 33 13.11 -14.49 -3.39
C PRO A 33 12.85 -14.15 -4.86
N ASP A 34 12.85 -15.15 -5.74
CA ASP A 34 12.63 -15.02 -7.18
C ASP A 34 11.15 -15.16 -7.60
N VAL A 35 10.25 -15.46 -6.66
CA VAL A 35 8.83 -15.64 -6.93
C VAL A 35 8.02 -14.45 -6.41
N ARG A 36 7.43 -13.69 -7.34
CA ARG A 36 6.52 -12.59 -7.00
C ARG A 36 5.08 -13.10 -6.89
N VAL A 37 4.39 -12.79 -5.79
CA VAL A 37 2.97 -13.16 -5.57
C VAL A 37 2.01 -12.63 -6.65
N ASN A 38 2.37 -11.55 -7.32
CA ASN A 38 1.59 -10.91 -8.40
C ASN A 38 2.24 -11.14 -9.78
N CYS A 39 2.96 -12.25 -9.97
CA CYS A 39 3.41 -12.65 -11.31
C CYS A 39 2.21 -12.89 -12.24
N LEU A 40 2.44 -12.82 -13.55
CA LEU A 40 1.40 -12.93 -14.57
C LEU A 40 1.71 -14.12 -15.47
N ASP A 41 0.77 -15.02 -15.71
CA ASP A 41 0.99 -16.06 -16.73
C ASP A 41 0.94 -15.50 -18.16
N GLU A 42 1.02 -16.39 -19.15
CA GLU A 42 0.96 -16.03 -20.59
C GLU A 42 -0.36 -15.34 -21.01
N HIS A 43 -1.42 -15.49 -20.21
CA HIS A 43 -2.73 -14.86 -20.42
C HIS A 43 -2.95 -13.62 -19.53
N GLY A 44 -1.95 -13.23 -18.74
CA GLY A 44 -2.06 -12.13 -17.78
C GLY A 44 -2.81 -12.49 -16.50
N MET A 45 -3.04 -13.77 -16.19
CA MET A 45 -3.63 -14.20 -14.92
C MET A 45 -2.62 -14.11 -13.78
N THR A 46 -3.08 -13.63 -12.63
CA THR A 46 -2.31 -13.73 -11.38
C THR A 46 -2.53 -15.08 -10.70
N PRO A 47 -1.62 -15.50 -9.80
CA PRO A 47 -1.84 -16.65 -8.92
C PRO A 47 -3.20 -16.64 -8.22
N LEU A 48 -3.66 -15.46 -7.79
CA LEU A 48 -4.95 -15.28 -7.12
C LEU A 48 -6.14 -15.50 -8.06
N MET A 49 -6.05 -15.06 -9.32
CA MET A 49 -7.08 -15.35 -10.33
C MET A 49 -7.19 -16.85 -10.59
N CYS A 50 -6.06 -17.57 -10.70
CA CYS A 50 -6.09 -19.02 -10.87
C CYS A 50 -6.72 -19.75 -9.67
N ALA A 51 -6.39 -19.33 -8.44
CA ALA A 51 -6.99 -19.88 -7.23
C ALA A 51 -8.51 -19.62 -7.16
N ALA A 52 -8.94 -18.41 -7.56
CA ALA A 52 -10.34 -18.01 -7.60
C ALA A 52 -11.14 -18.79 -8.66
N TYR A 53 -10.57 -18.97 -9.85
CA TYR A 53 -11.16 -19.76 -10.95
C TYR A 53 -11.34 -21.24 -10.57
N LYS A 54 -10.46 -21.77 -9.72
CA LYS A 54 -10.60 -23.13 -9.17
C LYS A 54 -11.52 -23.20 -7.96
N GLY A 55 -12.01 -22.06 -7.47
CA GLY A 55 -12.86 -21.98 -6.28
C GLY A 55 -12.15 -22.34 -4.98
N LYS A 56 -10.81 -22.34 -4.95
CA LYS A 56 -10.01 -22.70 -3.77
C LYS A 56 -9.95 -21.53 -2.78
N ALA A 57 -10.95 -21.43 -1.91
CA ALA A 57 -11.08 -20.35 -0.93
C ALA A 57 -9.84 -20.23 -0.01
N GLU A 58 -9.35 -21.34 0.53
CA GLU A 58 -8.16 -21.35 1.40
C GLU A 58 -6.91 -20.84 0.67
N MET A 59 -6.73 -21.22 -0.60
CA MET A 59 -5.62 -20.72 -1.40
C MET A 59 -5.77 -19.22 -1.71
N CYS A 60 -7.00 -18.75 -1.93
CA CYS A 60 -7.26 -17.32 -2.06
C CYS A 60 -6.86 -16.59 -0.77
N GLU A 61 -7.26 -17.08 0.42
CA GLU A 61 -6.84 -16.50 1.70
C GLU A 61 -5.31 -16.46 1.86
N LEU A 62 -4.63 -17.56 1.52
CA LEU A 62 -3.17 -17.66 1.61
C LEU A 62 -2.47 -16.68 0.68
N LEU A 63 -2.89 -16.59 -0.58
CA LEU A 63 -2.34 -15.63 -1.55
C LEU A 63 -2.65 -14.19 -1.17
N ILE A 64 -3.80 -13.93 -0.59
CA ILE A 64 -4.17 -12.61 -0.07
C ILE A 64 -3.28 -12.24 1.12
N ALA A 65 -3.02 -13.17 2.04
CA ALA A 65 -2.03 -13.01 3.11
C ALA A 65 -0.60 -12.82 2.55
N GLN A 66 -0.27 -13.53 1.46
CA GLN A 66 0.72 -13.27 0.40
C GLN A 66 0.99 -11.81 -0.02
N GLY A 67 0.00 -10.94 0.16
CA GLY A 67 -0.01 -9.61 -0.45
C GLY A 67 -0.41 -9.62 -1.93
N ALA A 68 -1.11 -10.68 -2.38
CA ALA A 68 -1.71 -10.71 -3.70
C ALA A 68 -2.65 -9.51 -3.90
N ASP A 69 -2.62 -8.97 -5.11
CA ASP A 69 -3.52 -7.91 -5.52
C ASP A 69 -4.89 -8.49 -5.89
N VAL A 70 -5.84 -8.28 -4.98
CA VAL A 70 -7.23 -8.75 -5.10
C VAL A 70 -7.93 -8.15 -6.32
N ASN A 71 -7.52 -6.95 -6.74
CA ASN A 71 -8.17 -6.17 -7.80
C ASN A 71 -7.34 -6.10 -9.09
N SER A 72 -6.36 -7.00 -9.27
CA SER A 72 -5.65 -7.12 -10.54
C SER A 72 -6.63 -7.38 -11.69
N ASN A 73 -6.40 -6.76 -12.84
CA ASN A 73 -7.18 -6.93 -14.08
C ASN A 73 -6.29 -7.05 -15.33
N TYR A 74 -5.04 -7.51 -15.15
CA TYR A 74 -4.08 -7.69 -16.25
C TYR A 74 -4.44 -8.82 -17.23
N HIS A 75 -5.45 -9.62 -16.92
CA HIS A 75 -5.97 -10.65 -17.81
C HIS A 75 -6.34 -10.06 -19.18
N GLU A 76 -6.17 -10.83 -20.25
CA GLU A 76 -6.49 -10.42 -21.63
C GLU A 76 -7.91 -9.84 -21.80
N HIS A 77 -8.86 -10.33 -21.00
CA HIS A 77 -10.25 -9.87 -20.96
C HIS A 77 -10.59 -8.96 -19.77
N GLN A 78 -9.59 -8.49 -19.03
CA GLN A 78 -9.73 -7.63 -17.85
C GLN A 78 -10.58 -8.25 -16.73
N TYR A 79 -10.61 -9.58 -16.64
CA TYR A 79 -11.29 -10.26 -15.55
C TYR A 79 -10.51 -10.15 -14.24
N THR A 80 -11.23 -9.92 -13.16
CA THR A 80 -10.68 -9.87 -11.80
C THR A 80 -10.82 -11.23 -11.10
N SER A 81 -10.08 -11.43 -10.01
CA SER A 81 -10.20 -12.63 -9.18
C SER A 81 -11.65 -12.87 -8.71
N LEU A 82 -12.40 -11.81 -8.42
CA LEU A 82 -13.81 -11.90 -8.03
C LEU A 82 -14.71 -12.42 -9.16
N MET A 83 -14.46 -12.01 -10.40
CA MET A 83 -15.21 -12.52 -11.56
C MET A 83 -14.93 -14.02 -11.74
N PHE A 84 -13.67 -14.44 -11.58
CA PHE A 84 -13.29 -15.85 -11.65
C PHE A 84 -13.88 -16.69 -10.51
N SER A 85 -14.00 -16.17 -9.28
CA SER A 85 -14.69 -16.90 -8.21
C SER A 85 -16.18 -17.06 -8.46
N CYS A 86 -16.81 -16.09 -9.12
CA CYS A 86 -18.20 -16.22 -9.57
C CYS A 86 -18.32 -17.28 -10.68
N LEU A 87 -17.40 -17.31 -11.64
CA LEU A 87 -17.37 -18.32 -12.72
C LEU A 87 -17.16 -19.74 -12.18
N SER A 88 -16.36 -19.90 -11.13
CA SER A 88 -16.15 -21.19 -10.48
C SER A 88 -17.35 -21.67 -9.65
N GLY A 89 -18.33 -20.78 -9.40
CA GLY A 89 -19.48 -21.06 -8.55
C GLY A 89 -19.13 -21.17 -7.05
N SER A 90 -17.89 -20.87 -6.66
CA SER A 90 -17.45 -21.00 -5.26
C SER A 90 -17.90 -19.80 -4.44
N VAL A 91 -18.95 -20.02 -3.65
CA VAL A 91 -19.47 -19.04 -2.69
C VAL A 91 -18.40 -18.67 -1.67
N ASP A 92 -17.57 -19.63 -1.26
CA ASP A 92 -16.54 -19.43 -0.25
C ASP A 92 -15.38 -18.60 -0.80
N ALA A 93 -14.89 -18.89 -2.01
CA ALA A 93 -13.85 -18.07 -2.62
C ALA A 93 -14.36 -16.64 -2.93
N THR A 94 -15.61 -16.53 -3.39
CA THR A 94 -16.26 -15.23 -3.63
C THR A 94 -16.37 -14.43 -2.34
N ARG A 95 -16.76 -15.08 -1.24
CA ARG A 95 -16.82 -14.44 0.08
C ARG A 95 -15.44 -13.98 0.55
N VAL A 96 -14.42 -14.84 0.46
CA VAL A 96 -13.04 -14.49 0.83
C VAL A 96 -12.54 -13.27 0.06
N LEU A 97 -12.81 -13.21 -1.25
CA LEU A 97 -12.38 -12.08 -2.08
C LEU A 97 -13.13 -10.80 -1.74
N LEU A 98 -14.47 -10.88 -1.58
CA LEU A 98 -15.30 -9.74 -1.17
C LEU A 98 -14.88 -9.20 0.21
N GLU A 99 -14.65 -10.12 1.16
CA GLU A 99 -14.13 -9.80 2.48
C GLU A 99 -12.79 -9.10 2.33
N ALA A 100 -11.83 -9.66 1.58
CA ALA A 100 -10.50 -9.11 1.33
C ALA A 100 -10.47 -7.77 0.57
N GLY A 101 -11.61 -7.12 0.35
CA GLY A 101 -11.65 -5.80 -0.28
C GLY A 101 -11.59 -5.87 -1.80
N ALA A 102 -12.08 -6.97 -2.40
CA ALA A 102 -12.55 -7.00 -3.77
C ALA A 102 -13.75 -6.07 -3.93
N ARG A 103 -13.51 -4.77 -3.73
CA ARG A 103 -14.46 -3.71 -4.02
C ARG A 103 -13.99 -3.07 -5.27
N ASP A 104 -14.74 -3.38 -6.30
CA ASP A 104 -14.51 -2.87 -7.61
C ASP A 104 -14.82 -1.38 -7.59
N LEU A 105 -13.80 -0.53 -7.72
CA LEU A 105 -14.03 0.87 -8.07
C LEU A 105 -14.74 0.96 -9.43
N GLU A 106 -14.70 -0.11 -10.26
CA GLU A 106 -15.54 -0.25 -11.45
C GLU A 106 -17.04 -0.33 -11.14
N TYR A 107 -17.44 -0.58 -9.88
CA TYR A 107 -18.83 -0.39 -9.47
C TYR A 107 -19.33 1.04 -9.76
N PHE A 108 -18.44 2.03 -9.63
CA PHE A 108 -18.76 3.44 -9.86
C PHE A 108 -18.57 3.88 -11.32
N THR A 109 -18.00 3.04 -12.19
CA THR A 109 -17.76 3.37 -13.61
C THR A 109 -18.93 3.06 -14.52
N LYS A 110 -19.96 2.38 -14.00
CA LYS A 110 -21.20 2.06 -14.75
C LYS A 110 -22.37 2.85 -14.15
N PRO A 111 -23.15 3.59 -14.96
CA PRO A 111 -24.37 4.23 -14.48
C PRO A 111 -25.40 3.16 -14.07
N ARG A 112 -26.05 3.35 -12.92
CA ARG A 112 -27.06 2.41 -12.39
C ARG A 112 -28.30 3.15 -11.87
N GLY A 113 -29.46 2.53 -12.01
CA GLY A 113 -30.73 3.09 -11.52
C GLY A 113 -31.22 4.26 -12.38
N LEU A 114 -31.41 5.43 -11.76
CA LEU A 114 -31.86 6.67 -12.41
C LEU A 114 -30.69 7.57 -12.89
N GLU A 115 -29.45 7.10 -12.76
CA GLU A 115 -28.26 7.89 -13.07
C GLU A 115 -27.96 7.87 -14.56
N LYS A 116 -27.78 9.06 -15.16
CA LYS A 116 -27.45 9.22 -16.59
C LYS A 116 -25.95 9.16 -16.86
N GLU A 117 -25.11 9.36 -15.84
CA GLU A 117 -23.65 9.44 -15.97
C GLU A 117 -22.97 8.58 -14.89
N PRO A 118 -21.81 7.97 -15.19
CA PRO A 118 -21.05 7.22 -14.20
C PRO A 118 -20.46 8.14 -13.13
N ARG A 119 -20.53 7.72 -11.87
CA ARG A 119 -20.01 8.51 -10.73
C ARG A 119 -18.49 8.62 -10.73
N LEU A 120 -17.78 7.71 -11.41
CA LEU A 120 -16.33 7.71 -11.56
C LEU A 120 -15.94 7.38 -13.01
N SER A 121 -15.02 8.14 -13.59
CA SER A 121 -14.44 7.78 -14.89
C SER A 121 -13.54 6.55 -14.75
N ALA A 122 -13.64 5.60 -15.69
CA ALA A 122 -12.82 4.38 -15.69
C ALA A 122 -11.31 4.66 -15.68
N ALA A 123 -10.87 5.78 -16.27
CA ALA A 123 -9.47 6.20 -16.25
C ALA A 123 -8.95 6.58 -14.85
N LEU A 124 -9.85 6.99 -13.94
CA LEU A 124 -9.49 7.42 -12.58
C LEU A 124 -9.44 6.25 -11.59
N VAL A 125 -9.98 5.08 -11.96
CA VAL A 125 -10.03 3.90 -11.09
C VAL A 125 -8.63 3.45 -10.64
N PRO A 126 -7.64 3.24 -11.54
CA PRO A 126 -6.32 2.78 -11.12
C PRO A 126 -5.58 3.82 -10.26
N VAL A 127 -5.77 5.11 -10.57
CA VAL A 127 -5.14 6.23 -9.86
C VAL A 127 -5.71 6.36 -8.44
N LEU A 128 -7.04 6.29 -8.31
CA LEU A 128 -7.73 6.33 -7.01
C LEU A 128 -7.41 5.09 -6.17
N HIS A 129 -7.35 3.91 -6.78
CA HIS A 129 -6.98 2.68 -6.08
C HIS A 129 -5.56 2.78 -5.51
N LYS A 130 -4.59 3.18 -6.36
CA LYS A 130 -3.21 3.40 -5.93
C LYS A 130 -3.16 4.44 -4.81
N PHE A 131 -3.90 5.54 -4.92
CA PHE A 131 -3.98 6.55 -3.87
C PHE A 131 -4.52 5.97 -2.55
N ALA A 132 -5.68 5.32 -2.56
CA ALA A 132 -6.30 4.77 -1.36
C ALA A 132 -5.45 3.69 -0.64
N VAL A 133 -4.66 2.92 -1.39
CA VAL A 133 -3.85 1.81 -0.86
C VAL A 133 -2.42 2.23 -0.45
N SER A 134 -1.84 3.28 -1.04
CA SER A 134 -0.43 3.63 -0.83
C SER A 134 -0.17 4.65 0.29
N GLN A 135 -1.17 5.40 0.74
CA GLN A 135 -0.92 6.51 1.66
C GLN A 135 -0.68 6.04 3.10
N LYS A 136 0.45 6.47 3.66
CA LYS A 136 0.62 6.63 5.12
C LYS A 136 -0.20 7.87 5.53
N LEU A 137 -0.95 7.80 6.63
CA LEU A 137 -1.91 8.82 7.09
C LEU A 137 -1.30 10.19 7.47
N SER A 138 -0.07 10.50 7.04
CA SER A 138 0.56 11.79 7.25
C SER A 138 0.00 12.81 6.23
N PRO A 139 -0.60 13.92 6.69
CA PRO A 139 -1.10 14.99 5.83
C PRO A 139 -0.08 15.45 4.80
N ILE A 140 1.16 15.72 5.23
CA ILE A 140 2.21 16.26 4.37
C ILE A 140 2.50 15.29 3.21
N LYS A 141 2.66 14.00 3.50
CA LYS A 141 2.93 12.99 2.47
C LYS A 141 1.77 12.84 1.49
N ILE A 142 0.53 12.92 1.98
CA ILE A 142 -0.66 12.86 1.14
C ILE A 142 -0.70 14.08 0.20
N VAL A 143 -0.44 15.27 0.72
CA VAL A 143 -0.41 16.51 -0.09
C VAL A 143 0.71 16.47 -1.14
N MET A 144 1.92 16.00 -0.78
CA MET A 144 3.01 15.81 -1.75
C MET A 144 2.64 14.80 -2.85
N ASN A 145 1.99 13.68 -2.49
CA ASN A 145 1.55 12.69 -3.48
C ASN A 145 0.47 13.25 -4.42
N LEU A 146 -0.42 14.10 -3.88
CA LEU A 146 -1.43 14.80 -4.68
C LEU A 146 -0.82 15.86 -5.60
N GLN A 147 0.28 16.50 -5.19
CA GLN A 147 1.06 17.40 -6.04
C GLN A 147 1.65 16.65 -7.24
N ASP A 148 2.19 15.45 -7.02
CA ASP A 148 2.69 14.60 -8.11
C ASP A 148 1.58 14.07 -9.03
N ASN A 149 0.32 14.04 -8.55
CA ASN A 149 -0.83 13.47 -9.25
C ASN A 149 -2.00 14.47 -9.35
N MET A 150 -1.78 15.61 -10.01
CA MET A 150 -2.75 16.70 -10.17
C MET A 150 -4.12 16.27 -10.73
N VAL A 151 -4.17 15.19 -11.51
CA VAL A 151 -5.41 14.57 -12.03
C VAL A 151 -6.43 14.27 -10.91
N LEU A 152 -5.96 13.90 -9.71
CA LEU A 152 -6.81 13.66 -8.55
C LEU A 152 -7.43 14.95 -8.00
N VAL A 153 -6.68 16.05 -8.01
CA VAL A 153 -7.14 17.35 -7.50
C VAL A 153 -8.16 17.97 -8.46
N GLU A 154 -7.91 17.88 -9.76
CA GLU A 154 -8.81 18.35 -10.83
C GLU A 154 -10.17 17.63 -10.79
N ASN A 155 -10.17 16.32 -10.54
CA ASN A 155 -11.38 15.49 -10.46
C ASN A 155 -11.89 15.28 -9.02
N SER A 156 -11.48 16.14 -8.09
CA SER A 156 -11.72 15.99 -6.65
C SER A 156 -13.20 15.81 -6.27
N LYS A 157 -14.15 16.48 -6.93
CA LYS A 157 -15.58 16.38 -6.61
C LYS A 157 -16.10 14.94 -6.71
N SER A 158 -15.80 14.25 -7.81
CA SER A 158 -16.24 12.88 -8.04
C SER A 158 -15.50 11.90 -7.12
N LEU A 159 -14.20 12.12 -6.92
CA LEU A 159 -13.35 11.26 -6.08
C LEU A 159 -13.72 11.35 -4.59
N VAL A 160 -13.97 12.55 -4.07
CA VAL A 160 -14.44 12.77 -2.69
C VAL A 160 -15.76 12.05 -2.47
N ASN A 161 -16.72 12.19 -3.39
CA ASN A 161 -18.00 11.49 -3.30
C ASN A 161 -17.82 9.97 -3.27
N VAL A 162 -16.96 9.41 -4.14
CA VAL A 162 -16.67 7.96 -4.13
C VAL A 162 -16.02 7.52 -2.81
N LEU A 163 -15.06 8.28 -2.27
CA LEU A 163 -14.41 7.95 -1.00
C LEU A 163 -15.38 8.04 0.19
N GLU A 164 -16.27 9.03 0.23
CA GLU A 164 -17.33 9.16 1.24
C GLU A 164 -18.32 7.98 1.16
N LEU A 165 -18.74 7.59 -0.05
CA LEU A 165 -19.58 6.39 -0.26
C LEU A 165 -18.87 5.10 0.17
N LEU A 166 -17.56 5.00 -0.06
CA LEU A 166 -16.76 3.88 0.42
C LEU A 166 -16.68 3.88 1.96
N ALA A 167 -16.55 5.04 2.59
CA ALA A 167 -16.59 5.16 4.04
C ALA A 167 -17.95 4.69 4.58
N GLU A 168 -19.04 5.17 3.99
CA GLU A 168 -20.41 4.78 4.33
C GLU A 168 -20.64 3.27 4.19
N ALA A 169 -20.21 2.69 3.07
CA ALA A 169 -20.33 1.27 2.82
C ALA A 169 -19.56 0.42 3.84
N ASN A 170 -18.44 0.93 4.35
CA ASN A 170 -17.68 0.25 5.42
C ASN A 170 -18.36 0.33 6.79
N VAL A 171 -19.15 1.38 7.05
CA VAL A 171 -19.90 1.52 8.32
C VAL A 171 -21.20 0.72 8.27
N LYS A 172 -21.94 0.81 7.16
CA LYS A 172 -23.24 0.15 6.96
C LYS A 172 -23.14 -1.31 6.52
N GLY A 173 -21.92 -1.81 6.29
CA GLY A 173 -21.66 -3.18 5.89
C GLY A 173 -22.05 -4.21 6.96
N LYS A 174 -22.24 -5.47 6.53
CA LYS A 174 -22.56 -6.61 7.43
C LYS A 174 -21.47 -6.82 8.50
N GLU A 175 -20.22 -6.57 8.14
CA GLU A 175 -19.10 -6.42 9.08
C GLU A 175 -18.64 -4.96 9.06
N MET A 176 -18.82 -4.26 10.18
CA MET A 176 -18.42 -2.86 10.30
C MET A 176 -16.89 -2.75 10.31
N ASN A 177 -16.34 -2.06 9.31
CA ASN A 177 -14.90 -1.81 9.19
C ASN A 177 -14.60 -0.35 9.50
N GLU A 178 -14.58 -0.03 10.79
CA GLU A 178 -14.42 1.35 11.28
C GLU A 178 -13.06 1.96 10.90
N VAL A 179 -12.00 1.16 10.85
CA VAL A 179 -10.65 1.60 10.47
C VAL A 179 -10.62 2.05 9.02
N LEU A 180 -11.15 1.24 8.11
CA LEU A 180 -11.18 1.59 6.69
C LEU A 180 -12.16 2.75 6.43
N ALA A 181 -13.28 2.81 7.14
CA ALA A 181 -14.21 3.94 7.06
C ALA A 181 -13.53 5.26 7.43
N MET A 182 -12.83 5.30 8.58
CA MET A 182 -12.08 6.48 9.01
C MET A 182 -10.97 6.84 8.03
N LYS A 183 -10.25 5.84 7.48
CA LYS A 183 -9.22 6.06 6.45
C LYS A 183 -9.80 6.71 5.19
N MET A 184 -10.91 6.18 4.66
CA MET A 184 -11.53 6.70 3.44
C MET A 184 -12.07 8.11 3.65
N HIS A 185 -12.71 8.37 4.79
CA HIS A 185 -13.15 9.71 5.20
C HIS A 185 -11.98 10.69 5.28
N TYR A 186 -10.89 10.29 5.95
CA TYR A 186 -9.72 11.13 6.13
C TYR A 186 -9.06 11.51 4.79
N LEU A 187 -8.94 10.55 3.87
CA LEU A 187 -8.45 10.81 2.51
C LEU A 187 -9.39 11.72 1.72
N ALA A 188 -10.71 11.52 1.83
CA ALA A 188 -11.71 12.38 1.20
C ALA A 188 -11.60 13.83 1.72
N PHE A 189 -11.44 14.00 3.03
CA PHE A 189 -11.30 15.30 3.68
C PHE A 189 -10.04 16.04 3.20
N ILE A 190 -8.88 15.37 3.16
CA ILE A 190 -7.64 15.99 2.67
C ILE A 190 -7.78 16.37 1.20
N LEU A 191 -8.33 15.48 0.36
CA LEU A 191 -8.54 15.76 -1.05
C LEU A 191 -9.46 16.96 -1.27
N LYS A 192 -10.54 17.07 -0.48
CA LYS A 192 -11.47 18.21 -0.47
C LYS A 192 -10.80 19.52 -0.05
N LYS A 193 -9.86 19.48 0.90
CA LYS A 193 -9.08 20.66 1.32
C LYS A 193 -8.05 21.06 0.26
N CYS A 194 -7.33 20.08 -0.30
CA CYS A 194 -6.39 20.31 -1.41
C CYS A 194 -7.09 20.93 -2.62
N ALA A 195 -8.28 20.46 -2.97
CA ALA A 195 -9.09 21.03 -4.03
C ALA A 195 -9.49 22.49 -3.76
N ARG A 196 -9.65 22.90 -2.49
CA ARG A 196 -9.94 24.29 -2.12
C ARG A 196 -8.71 25.19 -2.14
N TRP A 197 -7.50 24.66 -2.11
CA TRP A 197 -6.24 25.43 -2.22
C TRP A 197 -5.90 25.82 -3.67
N HIS A 198 -6.93 25.96 -4.52
CA HIS A 198 -6.84 26.22 -5.95
C HIS A 198 -5.85 27.35 -6.26
N ASN A 199 -4.80 26.98 -7.02
CA ASN A 199 -3.68 27.77 -7.58
C ASN A 199 -2.30 27.64 -6.91
N SER A 200 -2.16 27.05 -5.71
CA SER A 200 -0.82 26.62 -5.23
C SER A 200 -0.94 25.65 -4.04
N LEU A 201 -0.62 24.37 -4.27
CA LEU A 201 -0.39 23.39 -3.20
C LEU A 201 0.88 23.71 -2.40
N GLU A 202 1.77 24.55 -2.92
CA GLU A 202 2.97 25.03 -2.25
C GLU A 202 2.71 26.23 -1.33
N GLY A 203 1.64 27.00 -1.55
CA GLY A 203 1.41 28.25 -0.84
C GLY A 203 1.05 28.12 0.64
N LYS A 204 0.83 29.26 1.30
CA LYS A 204 0.53 29.39 2.75
C LYS A 204 -0.64 28.53 3.28
N GLY A 205 -1.51 28.04 2.40
CA GLY A 205 -2.61 27.13 2.75
C GLY A 205 -2.29 25.64 2.57
N GLY A 206 -1.28 25.29 1.76
CA GLY A 206 -0.87 23.93 1.45
C GLY A 206 0.38 23.51 2.22
N ILE A 207 1.42 23.05 1.52
CA ILE A 207 2.62 22.47 2.12
C ILE A 207 3.35 23.49 3.00
N GLU A 208 3.60 24.72 2.54
CA GLU A 208 4.24 25.76 3.38
C GLU A 208 3.42 26.10 4.63
N GLY A 209 2.09 26.03 4.53
CA GLY A 209 1.21 26.22 5.67
C GLY A 209 1.34 25.10 6.70
N LEU A 210 1.37 23.85 6.22
CA LEU A 210 1.45 22.66 7.06
C LEU A 210 2.84 22.46 7.67
N THR A 211 3.91 22.86 6.97
CA THR A 211 5.29 22.79 7.47
C THR A 211 5.71 24.03 8.27
N LYS A 212 4.83 25.02 8.43
CA LYS A 212 5.14 26.19 9.26
C LYS A 212 5.06 25.86 10.73
N GLY A 213 6.23 25.68 11.34
CA GLY A 213 6.40 25.49 12.78
C GLY A 213 6.08 26.74 13.59
N ARG A 214 5.58 26.56 14.83
CA ARG A 214 5.46 27.63 15.83
C ARG A 214 6.85 28.21 16.13
N SER A 215 6.92 29.53 16.32
CA SER A 215 8.18 30.26 16.56
C SER A 215 8.89 29.91 17.87
N SER A 216 8.26 29.19 18.80
CA SER A 216 8.89 28.73 20.04
C SER A 216 9.57 27.37 19.89
N ASP A 217 8.86 26.35 19.38
CA ASP A 217 9.28 24.94 19.47
C ASP A 217 9.27 24.20 18.13
N GLY A 218 8.97 24.89 17.03
CA GLY A 218 8.93 24.27 15.70
C GLY A 218 7.72 23.35 15.43
N PHE A 219 6.77 23.23 16.37
CA PHE A 219 5.59 22.37 16.23
C PHE A 219 4.65 22.81 15.09
N PHE A 220 4.21 21.86 14.25
CA PHE A 220 3.32 22.09 13.12
C PHE A 220 1.85 22.23 13.54
N ILE A 221 1.47 23.40 14.02
CA ILE A 221 0.11 23.66 14.53
C ILE A 221 -0.98 23.48 13.46
N ASN A 222 -0.68 23.85 12.22
CA ASN A 222 -1.63 23.74 11.11
C ASN A 222 -1.86 22.27 10.71
N GLU A 223 -0.84 21.43 10.82
CA GLU A 223 -0.97 19.99 10.59
C GLU A 223 -1.87 19.36 11.66
N GLU A 224 -1.62 19.66 12.93
CA GLU A 224 -2.41 19.21 14.07
C GLU A 224 -3.89 19.65 13.94
N ASP A 225 -4.13 20.91 13.54
CA ASP A 225 -5.48 21.45 13.35
C ASP A 225 -6.23 20.79 12.20
N LEU A 226 -5.52 20.50 11.10
CA LEU A 226 -6.09 19.78 9.98
C LEU A 226 -6.54 18.36 10.38
N VAL A 227 -5.71 17.64 11.13
CA VAL A 227 -6.05 16.29 11.61
C VAL A 227 -7.23 16.32 12.58
N ARG A 228 -7.23 17.26 13.54
CA ARG A 228 -8.35 17.42 14.48
C ARG A 228 -9.65 17.79 13.78
N GLN A 229 -9.59 18.64 12.75
CA GLN A 229 -10.76 18.97 11.94
C GLN A 229 -11.28 17.76 11.16
N ALA A 230 -10.38 16.95 10.57
CA ALA A 230 -10.76 15.75 9.83
C ALA A 230 -11.52 14.75 10.72
N ILE A 231 -11.03 14.54 11.95
CA ILE A 231 -11.68 13.67 12.94
C ILE A 231 -13.05 14.24 13.33
N LYS A 232 -13.15 15.56 13.58
CA LYS A 232 -14.41 16.20 13.97
C LYS A 232 -15.49 16.16 12.87
N GLU A 233 -15.11 16.21 11.61
CA GLU A 233 -16.02 16.13 10.46
C GLU A 233 -16.45 14.69 10.12
N PHE A 234 -16.07 13.68 10.91
CA PHE A 234 -16.49 12.30 10.68
C PHE A 234 -17.93 12.08 11.10
N ASP A 235 -18.82 11.82 10.12
CA ASP A 235 -20.27 11.74 10.34
C ASP A 235 -20.72 10.59 11.28
N TYR A 236 -19.90 9.55 11.45
CA TYR A 236 -20.26 8.34 12.21
C TYR A 236 -19.75 8.39 13.65
N HIS A 237 -20.33 9.28 14.46
CA HIS A 237 -19.96 9.45 15.87
C HIS A 237 -20.20 8.22 16.76
N GLU A 238 -21.02 7.28 16.30
CA GLU A 238 -21.31 6.05 17.05
C GLU A 238 -20.17 5.02 17.01
N CYS A 239 -19.28 5.12 16.01
CA CYS A 239 -18.13 4.25 15.86
C CYS A 239 -17.22 4.32 17.10
N THR A 240 -16.76 3.15 17.55
CA THR A 240 -15.82 3.01 18.67
C THR A 240 -14.52 3.72 18.39
N ILE A 241 -14.05 3.71 17.12
CA ILE A 241 -12.83 4.38 16.71
C ILE A 241 -12.92 5.90 16.89
N PHE A 242 -14.07 6.50 16.55
CA PHE A 242 -14.28 7.93 16.72
C PHE A 242 -14.29 8.30 18.21
N LYS A 243 -15.02 7.53 19.03
CA LYS A 243 -15.07 7.71 20.49
C LYS A 243 -13.68 7.64 21.11
N GLN A 244 -12.87 6.65 20.72
CA GLN A 244 -11.50 6.48 21.19
C GLN A 244 -10.59 7.66 20.77
N LEU A 245 -10.66 8.09 19.50
CA LEU A 245 -9.87 9.21 19.00
C LEU A 245 -10.21 10.50 19.77
N VAL A 246 -11.50 10.82 19.91
CA VAL A 246 -11.94 12.04 20.60
C VAL A 246 -11.58 12.00 22.08
N GLN A 247 -11.78 10.88 22.79
CA GLN A 247 -11.41 10.75 24.20
C GLN A 247 -9.91 10.96 24.44
N THR A 248 -9.07 10.51 23.50
CA THR A 248 -7.61 10.63 23.62
C THR A 248 -7.12 12.03 23.26
N ILE A 249 -7.70 12.67 22.24
CA ILE A 249 -7.19 13.91 21.64
C ILE A 249 -7.81 15.16 22.29
N ALA A 250 -9.09 15.11 22.72
CA ALA A 250 -9.80 16.25 23.29
C ALA A 250 -9.15 16.86 24.54
N PRO A 251 -8.60 16.08 25.51
CA PRO A 251 -8.00 16.65 26.71
C PRO A 251 -6.58 17.20 26.50
N VAL A 252 -5.93 16.91 25.36
CA VAL A 252 -4.52 17.25 25.11
C VAL A 252 -4.42 18.59 24.39
N GLU A 253 -3.64 19.51 24.97
CA GLU A 253 -3.33 20.81 24.35
C GLU A 253 -2.52 20.64 23.05
N LYS A 254 -2.74 21.54 22.09
CA LYS A 254 -2.02 21.50 20.80
C LYS A 254 -0.52 21.70 21.04
N GLY A 255 0.29 20.72 20.64
CA GLY A 255 1.74 20.72 20.82
C GLY A 255 2.24 19.91 22.01
N GLN A 256 1.35 19.29 22.79
CA GLN A 256 1.69 18.28 23.79
C GLN A 256 1.46 16.87 23.24
N ASP A 257 2.22 15.91 23.74
CA ASP A 257 2.04 14.51 23.39
C ASP A 257 0.88 13.87 24.20
N PRO A 258 0.09 12.97 23.58
CA PRO A 258 0.21 12.49 22.21
C PRO A 258 -0.43 13.44 21.17
N THR A 259 0.28 13.69 20.06
CA THR A 259 -0.25 14.49 18.94
C THR A 259 -1.43 13.80 18.24
N ALA A 260 -2.36 14.58 17.66
CA ALA A 260 -3.50 14.01 16.95
C ALA A 260 -3.07 13.12 15.78
N LEU A 261 -1.98 13.47 15.10
CA LEU A 261 -1.41 12.64 14.04
C LEU A 261 -0.88 11.29 14.56
N SER A 262 -0.20 11.29 15.71
CA SER A 262 0.30 10.06 16.35
C SER A 262 -0.87 9.16 16.74
N VAL A 263 -1.88 9.71 17.41
CA VAL A 263 -3.07 8.95 17.83
C VAL A 263 -3.83 8.42 16.61
N LEU A 264 -4.02 9.22 15.56
CA LEU A 264 -4.68 8.79 14.32
C LEU A 264 -3.88 7.67 13.64
N THR A 265 -2.57 7.82 13.51
CA THR A 265 -1.72 6.82 12.87
C THR A 265 -1.66 5.53 13.68
N GLN A 266 -1.67 5.60 15.01
CA GLN A 266 -1.69 4.41 15.85
C GLN A 266 -3.05 3.69 15.80
N THR A 267 -4.15 4.45 15.71
CA THR A 267 -5.52 3.90 15.77
C THR A 267 -6.01 3.40 14.40
N VAL A 268 -5.62 4.10 13.33
CA VAL A 268 -6.09 3.84 11.95
C VAL A 268 -4.97 3.26 11.07
N GLY A 269 -3.72 3.24 11.55
CA GLY A 269 -2.60 2.64 10.86
C GLY A 269 -2.65 1.12 10.90
N TYR A 270 -2.57 0.50 9.73
CA TYR A 270 -2.34 -0.94 9.60
C TYR A 270 -0.86 -1.26 9.87
N CYS A 271 -0.56 -2.46 10.38
CA CYS A 271 0.81 -2.91 10.70
C CYS A 271 1.81 -2.73 9.51
N SER A 272 1.33 -2.79 8.25
CA SER A 272 2.13 -2.64 7.03
C SER A 272 1.24 -2.28 5.82
N VAL A 273 1.84 -1.91 4.67
CA VAL A 273 1.12 -1.70 3.39
C VAL A 273 0.39 -2.97 2.94
N ARG A 274 0.94 -4.14 3.28
CA ARG A 274 0.34 -5.45 3.01
C ARG A 274 -0.91 -5.67 3.87
N CYS A 275 -0.87 -5.26 5.13
CA CYS A 275 -2.04 -5.23 6.01
C CYS A 275 -3.13 -4.25 5.56
N GLN A 276 -2.78 -3.15 4.86
CA GLN A 276 -3.77 -2.21 4.31
C GLN A 276 -4.62 -2.81 3.17
N LYS A 277 -4.09 -3.83 2.48
CA LYS A 277 -4.81 -4.58 1.44
C LYS A 277 -5.72 -5.67 2.02
N LEU A 278 -5.63 -5.93 3.33
CA LEU A 278 -6.45 -6.92 4.01
C LEU A 278 -7.67 -6.26 4.65
N HIS A 279 -8.81 -6.94 4.62
CA HIS A 279 -9.97 -6.55 5.41
C HIS A 279 -9.65 -6.49 6.90
N TRP A 280 -10.39 -5.69 7.67
CA TRP A 280 -10.19 -5.60 9.11
C TRP A 280 -10.28 -6.94 9.84
N SER A 281 -11.23 -7.82 9.48
CA SER A 281 -11.38 -9.14 10.11
C SER A 281 -10.19 -10.06 9.82
N THR A 282 -9.71 -10.08 8.57
CA THR A 282 -8.49 -10.80 8.16
C THR A 282 -7.24 -10.20 8.82
N HIS A 283 -7.12 -8.88 8.80
CA HIS A 283 -6.04 -8.15 9.47
C HIS A 283 -5.98 -8.46 10.96
N LYS A 284 -7.10 -8.41 11.67
CA LYS A 284 -7.17 -8.72 13.11
C LYS A 284 -6.67 -10.13 13.43
N LYS A 285 -6.92 -11.10 12.55
CA LYS A 285 -6.49 -12.49 12.69
C LYS A 285 -4.99 -12.67 12.39
N PHE A 286 -4.46 -11.95 11.41
CA PHE A 286 -3.10 -12.17 10.89
C PHE A 286 -2.06 -11.06 11.20
N CYS A 287 -2.43 -9.87 11.70
CA CYS A 287 -1.49 -8.72 11.95
C CYS A 287 -0.33 -9.13 12.84
N LYS A 288 -0.58 -9.87 13.92
CA LYS A 288 0.46 -10.26 14.88
C LYS A 288 1.48 -11.22 14.27
N GLN A 289 1.04 -12.05 13.33
CA GLN A 289 1.89 -13.01 12.63
C GLN A 289 2.66 -12.32 11.50
N LEU A 290 1.97 -11.53 10.67
CA LEU A 290 2.56 -10.76 9.57
C LEU A 290 3.53 -9.66 10.05
N ALA A 291 3.26 -9.03 11.21
CA ALA A 291 4.17 -8.05 11.81
C ALA A 291 5.49 -8.71 12.25
N LYS A 292 5.44 -9.90 12.86
CA LYS A 292 6.65 -10.67 13.21
C LYS A 292 7.44 -11.10 11.97
N GLU A 293 6.76 -11.45 10.89
CA GLU A 293 7.40 -11.81 9.61
C GLU A 293 8.06 -10.59 8.96
N TYR A 294 7.39 -9.44 8.94
CA TYR A 294 7.96 -8.17 8.48
C TYR A 294 9.17 -7.71 9.31
N GLU A 295 9.11 -7.84 10.65
CA GLU A 295 10.24 -7.54 11.53
C GLU A 295 11.45 -8.43 11.25
N LYS A 296 11.21 -9.72 10.97
CA LYS A 296 12.27 -10.65 10.55
C LYS A 296 12.86 -10.27 9.20
N GLU A 297 12.02 -9.89 8.24
CA GLU A 297 12.42 -9.51 6.89
C GLU A 297 13.24 -8.20 6.90
N LEU A 298 12.85 -7.22 7.71
CA LEU A 298 13.60 -6.00 7.94
C LEU A 298 14.94 -6.28 8.63
N ALA A 299 14.96 -7.17 9.62
CA ALA A 299 16.19 -7.58 10.29
C ALA A 299 17.15 -8.35 9.37
N LEU A 300 16.63 -9.08 8.38
CA LEU A 300 17.43 -9.72 7.34
C LEU A 300 18.03 -8.68 6.39
N LYS A 301 17.22 -7.73 5.89
CA LYS A 301 17.71 -6.65 5.02
C LYS A 301 18.79 -5.81 5.68
N LEU A 302 18.62 -5.46 6.95
CA LEU A 302 19.64 -4.73 7.72
C LEU A 302 20.92 -5.56 7.92
N LYS A 303 20.81 -6.89 7.98
CA LYS A 303 22.00 -7.77 8.02
C LYS A 303 22.67 -7.86 6.67
N GLU A 304 21.91 -7.94 5.59
CA GLU A 304 22.42 -7.96 4.22
C GLU A 304 23.12 -6.65 3.88
N GLU A 305 22.51 -5.50 4.19
CA GLU A 305 23.10 -4.17 4.00
C GLU A 305 24.44 -4.05 4.75
N LYS A 306 24.48 -4.43 6.03
CA LYS A 306 25.72 -4.46 6.82
C LYS A 306 26.75 -5.43 6.25
N LEU A 307 26.33 -6.55 5.68
CA LEU A 307 27.23 -7.51 5.05
C LEU A 307 27.82 -6.93 3.77
N THR A 308 27.02 -6.26 2.92
CA THR A 308 27.50 -5.53 1.74
C THR A 308 28.42 -4.37 2.09
N GLU A 309 28.14 -3.62 3.16
CA GLU A 309 29.04 -2.56 3.66
C GLU A 309 30.37 -3.15 4.15
N THR A 310 30.33 -4.31 4.82
CA THR A 310 31.54 -4.99 5.30
C THR A 310 32.34 -5.60 4.15
N ILE A 311 31.69 -6.07 3.08
CA ILE A 311 32.35 -6.59 1.87
C ILE A 311 32.99 -5.44 1.10
N ASN A 312 32.26 -4.33 0.88
CA ASN A 312 32.80 -3.15 0.21
C ASN A 312 33.96 -2.49 0.99
N ALA A 313 33.96 -2.54 2.32
CA ALA A 313 35.09 -2.08 3.13
C ALA A 313 36.33 -2.96 2.96
N LYS A 314 36.15 -4.29 2.83
CA LYS A 314 37.27 -5.23 2.60
C LYS A 314 37.86 -5.14 1.19
N ASP A 315 37.04 -4.82 0.19
CA ASP A 315 37.49 -4.59 -1.18
C ASP A 315 38.29 -3.27 -1.35
N GLN A 316 38.08 -2.30 -0.45
CA GLN A 316 38.92 -1.08 -0.38
C GLN A 316 40.30 -1.37 0.26
N ASP A 317 40.36 -2.22 1.28
CA ASP A 317 41.63 -2.62 1.91
C ASP A 317 42.49 -3.52 0.99
N THR A 318 41.87 -4.37 0.15
CA THR A 318 42.64 -5.21 -0.80
C THR A 318 43.19 -4.42 -1.99
N ASN A 319 42.52 -3.34 -2.41
CA ASN A 319 43.03 -2.45 -3.46
C ASN A 319 44.16 -1.52 -2.96
N GLN A 320 44.29 -1.27 -1.65
CA GLN A 320 45.46 -0.59 -1.08
C GLN A 320 46.68 -1.52 -0.97
N ILE A 321 46.49 -2.79 -0.63
CA ILE A 321 47.60 -3.76 -0.51
C ILE A 321 48.21 -4.12 -1.88
N ASN A 322 47.41 -4.13 -2.94
CA ASN A 322 47.90 -4.38 -4.31
C ASN A 322 48.55 -3.14 -4.96
N GLY A 323 48.29 -1.93 -4.47
CA GLY A 323 48.93 -0.69 -4.95
C GLY A 323 50.36 -0.48 -4.43
N GLU A 324 50.71 -1.07 -3.28
CA GLU A 324 52.05 -0.94 -2.69
C GLU A 324 53.04 -2.00 -3.21
N GLN A 325 52.59 -3.02 -3.96
CA GLN A 325 53.48 -4.05 -4.53
C GLN A 325 53.97 -3.72 -5.95
N GLU A 326 53.35 -2.80 -6.68
CA GLU A 326 53.82 -2.39 -8.02
C GLU A 326 54.92 -1.31 -7.99
N GLU A 327 55.06 -0.53 -6.91
CA GLU A 327 56.14 0.48 -6.80
C GLU A 327 57.49 -0.07 -6.31
N ALA A 328 57.55 -1.33 -5.84
CA ALA A 328 58.77 -1.94 -5.28
C ALA A 328 59.58 -2.81 -6.27
N SER A 329 59.17 -2.92 -7.55
CA SER A 329 59.84 -3.79 -8.54
C SER A 329 60.52 -3.05 -9.71
N GLY A 330 60.64 -1.73 -9.65
CA GLY A 330 61.24 -0.89 -10.70
C GLY A 330 62.52 -0.18 -10.31
N CYS A 331 63.53 -0.87 -9.73
CA CYS A 331 64.86 -0.25 -9.55
C CYS A 331 66.00 -1.27 -9.40
N SER A 332 66.40 -1.94 -10.49
CA SER A 332 67.79 -2.39 -10.69
C SER A 332 67.96 -2.98 -12.09
N GLU A 333 68.53 -2.22 -13.02
CA GLU A 333 69.54 -2.69 -14.00
C GLU A 333 69.88 -1.55 -14.98
N ASN A 334 70.98 -0.86 -14.70
CA ASN A 334 71.86 -0.23 -15.69
C ASN A 334 73.19 0.04 -14.99
N ASP A 335 74.14 -0.90 -15.10
CA ASP A 335 75.55 -0.62 -15.42
C ASP A 335 76.42 -1.87 -15.29
N LYS A 336 76.84 -2.41 -16.45
CA LYS A 336 78.23 -2.69 -16.86
C LYS A 336 78.32 -3.86 -17.85
N THR A 337 78.52 -3.51 -19.12
CA THR A 337 79.30 -4.32 -20.07
C THR A 337 80.55 -3.52 -20.43
N GLU A 338 81.71 -4.01 -19.98
CA GLU A 338 82.96 -4.05 -20.74
C GLU A 338 83.42 -5.52 -20.74
#